data_AF-A0A2T2UVH5-F1
#
_entry.id   AF-A0A2T2UVH5-F1
#
_cell.length_a   1.000
_cell.length_b   1.000
_cell.length_c   1.000
_cell.angle_alpha   90.00
_cell.angle_beta   90.00
_cell.angle_gamma   90.00
#
_symmetry.space_group_name_H-M   'P 1'
#
loop_
_entity.id
_entity.type
_entity.pdbx_description
1 polymer ?
#
loop_
_entity_poly.entity_id
_entity_poly.type
_entity_poly.pdbx_seq_one_letter_code
_entity_poly.pdbx_strand_id
1 'polypeptide(L)'
;MDGTRHGIGDAYVEKGDSPRPFDLQERFVAKYRRVPCRTSEPNGQYSPQISSLPIAGAPAANQTPVTNERDDSHADHRERARVLADTYAERAPTEWFDRLYAEGIDGQSVIPWVDLDPNPNLVDWLDQAALSPSGQRALKVGCGLGDDVEELCERGFEVTAFDISPTAIEWCRERFPNSSATYRVADLFEAPADWHRAFDFVLESYILQVLPPAERAEAIRPIADFVRPGGTLLVITRGRDPDAPEGELPWPLTEETVRQFEAHGLDLVEFEDYVDGENPPVRRFRAAFGRPRGMDGGS
;
A
#
# COMPACT_ATOMS: atom_id res chain seq x y z
N MET A 1 11.89 72.38 29.02
CA MET A 1 10.51 72.04 28.60
C MET A 1 10.68 71.38 27.25
N ASP A 2 11.08 70.12 27.25
CA ASP A 2 10.18 68.94 27.28
C ASP A 2 9.46 68.74 25.94
N GLY A 3 9.59 67.54 25.38
CA GLY A 3 9.11 67.22 24.03
C GLY A 3 9.95 66.17 23.30
N THR A 4 10.06 64.99 23.92
CA THR A 4 10.76 63.77 23.53
C THR A 4 10.41 63.26 22.12
N ARG A 5 11.44 62.97 21.29
CA ARG A 5 11.38 62.07 20.12
C ARG A 5 12.12 60.78 20.46
N HIS A 6 11.43 59.65 20.48
CA HIS A 6 11.93 58.28 20.31
C HIS A 6 10.71 57.52 19.74
N GLY A 7 10.76 56.79 18.63
CA GLY A 7 11.73 55.76 18.27
C GLY A 7 10.88 54.52 18.02
N ILE A 8 10.84 54.06 16.77
CA ILE A 8 10.12 52.87 16.32
C ILE A 8 10.67 51.68 17.12
N GLY A 9 9.83 51.05 17.93
CA GLY A 9 10.16 49.85 18.67
C GLY A 9 9.35 48.70 18.10
N ASP A 10 9.98 47.94 17.21
CA ASP A 10 9.52 46.61 16.81
C ASP A 10 9.50 45.72 18.06
N ALA A 11 8.30 45.26 18.43
CA ALA A 11 8.14 44.25 19.45
C ALA A 11 8.63 42.91 18.89
N TYR A 12 9.78 42.47 19.39
CA TYR A 12 10.20 41.08 19.37
C TYR A 12 9.09 40.22 19.99
N VAL A 13 8.36 39.48 19.17
CA VAL A 13 7.63 38.29 19.62
C VAL A 13 8.60 37.13 19.48
N GLU A 14 8.96 36.56 20.62
CA GLU A 14 9.75 35.34 20.74
C GLU A 14 9.15 34.26 19.84
N LYS A 15 9.96 33.76 18.89
CA LYS A 15 9.69 32.51 18.18
C LYS A 15 9.58 31.41 19.24
N GLY A 16 8.35 30.99 19.53
CA GLY A 16 8.12 29.69 20.15
C GLY A 16 8.80 28.63 19.30
N ASP A 17 9.65 27.84 19.96
CA ASP A 17 10.46 26.77 19.37
C ASP A 17 9.61 25.91 18.43
N SER A 18 9.89 26.01 17.13
CA SER A 18 9.54 24.93 16.20
C SER A 18 10.36 23.71 16.64
N PRO A 19 9.74 22.53 16.82
CA PRO A 19 10.47 21.34 17.26
C PRO A 19 11.63 21.08 16.29
N ARG A 20 12.80 20.83 16.85
CA ARG A 20 14.02 20.56 16.07
C ARG A 20 13.82 19.28 15.24
N PRO A 21 14.48 19.14 14.08
CA PRO A 21 14.33 17.99 13.16
C PRO A 21 14.51 16.59 13.78
N PHE A 22 15.07 16.50 14.99
CA PHE A 22 15.33 15.25 15.70
C PHE A 22 14.08 14.67 16.42
N ASP A 23 13.03 15.46 16.64
CA ASP A 23 11.84 15.04 17.41
C ASP A 23 10.78 14.30 16.55
N LEU A 24 10.79 14.52 15.23
CA LEU A 24 9.92 13.82 14.27
C LEU A 24 10.31 12.35 14.10
N GLN A 25 11.62 12.04 14.19
CA GLN A 25 12.16 10.68 14.09
C GLN A 25 11.68 9.74 15.22
N GLU A 26 11.54 10.22 16.45
CA GLU A 26 11.12 9.35 17.57
C GLU A 26 9.63 9.00 17.52
N ARG A 27 8.78 9.95 17.11
CA ARG A 27 7.33 9.70 16.89
C ARG A 27 7.08 8.73 15.74
N PHE A 28 7.88 8.82 14.69
CA PHE A 28 7.90 7.89 13.56
C PHE A 28 8.35 6.48 13.98
N VAL A 29 9.47 6.37 14.69
CA VAL A 29 10.00 5.09 15.20
C VAL A 29 9.01 4.41 16.16
N ALA A 30 8.24 5.18 16.93
CA ALA A 30 7.26 4.63 17.87
C ALA A 30 5.98 4.08 17.19
N LYS A 31 5.56 4.65 16.05
CA LYS A 31 4.28 4.31 15.40
C LYS A 31 4.41 3.37 14.19
N TYR A 32 5.46 3.52 13.38
CA TYR A 32 5.54 2.88 12.06
C TYR A 32 6.77 1.97 11.86
N ARG A 33 7.62 1.81 12.88
CA ARG A 33 8.70 0.81 12.88
C ARG A 33 8.20 -0.49 13.53
N ARG A 34 8.03 -1.55 12.74
CA ARG A 34 8.01 -2.92 13.29
C ARG A 34 9.40 -3.56 13.20
N VAL A 35 9.65 -4.42 14.18
CA VAL A 35 10.87 -5.16 14.53
C VAL A 35 11.30 -6.13 13.39
N PRO A 36 12.59 -6.50 13.24
CA PRO A 36 13.16 -7.04 12.00
C PRO A 36 12.49 -8.29 11.45
N CYS A 37 12.60 -8.41 10.12
CA CYS A 37 12.39 -9.58 9.27
C CYS A 37 12.71 -10.90 10.00
N ARG A 38 11.78 -11.86 9.92
CA ARG A 38 11.98 -13.21 10.46
C ARG A 38 13.17 -13.85 9.74
N THR A 39 14.32 -13.89 10.39
CA THR A 39 15.42 -14.76 9.95
C THR A 39 14.96 -16.21 10.13
N SER A 40 14.63 -16.88 9.02
CA SER A 40 14.48 -18.33 9.01
C SER A 40 15.86 -18.97 9.26
N GLU A 41 16.05 -19.62 10.41
CA GLU A 41 17.15 -20.57 10.57
C GLU A 41 16.83 -21.89 9.85
N PRO A 42 17.81 -22.53 9.17
CA PRO A 42 17.56 -23.73 8.39
C PRO A 42 17.68 -25.01 9.24
N ASN A 43 16.73 -25.91 9.03
CA ASN A 43 16.74 -27.35 9.34
C ASN A 43 16.76 -27.81 10.82
N GLY A 44 15.67 -28.47 11.22
CA GLY A 44 15.67 -29.37 12.38
C GLY A 44 14.35 -30.15 12.48
N GLN A 45 14.41 -31.45 12.17
CA GLN A 45 13.31 -32.41 12.19
C GLN A 45 12.45 -32.33 13.47
N TYR A 46 11.13 -32.29 13.32
CA TYR A 46 10.20 -32.50 14.44
C TYR A 46 9.54 -33.88 14.32
N SER A 47 9.73 -34.70 15.35
CA SER A 47 9.09 -36.00 15.55
C SER A 47 8.34 -35.92 16.89
N PRO A 48 7.06 -36.30 17.00
CA PRO A 48 6.29 -36.06 18.23
C PRO A 48 6.51 -37.21 19.21
N GLN A 49 7.02 -36.90 20.40
CA GLN A 49 6.89 -37.79 21.56
C GLN A 49 6.11 -37.11 22.67
N ILE A 50 4.96 -37.70 22.94
CA ILE A 50 4.07 -37.45 24.08
C ILE A 50 4.74 -38.04 25.32
N SER A 51 4.91 -37.25 26.38
CA SER A 51 5.20 -37.78 27.72
C SER A 51 4.66 -36.84 28.80
N SER A 52 4.24 -37.46 29.89
CA SER A 52 3.15 -37.07 30.78
C SER A 52 3.63 -36.70 32.20
N LEU A 53 2.93 -35.72 32.82
CA LEU A 53 2.68 -35.52 34.27
C LEU A 53 3.78 -34.84 35.14
N PRO A 54 3.49 -34.40 36.40
CA PRO A 54 2.74 -33.17 36.75
C PRO A 54 3.37 -32.38 37.94
N ILE A 55 3.18 -31.06 38.09
CA ILE A 55 3.41 -30.40 39.40
C ILE A 55 2.36 -29.31 39.67
N ALA A 56 1.81 -29.37 40.89
CA ALA A 56 0.78 -28.51 41.45
C ALA A 56 1.36 -27.28 42.19
N GLY A 57 0.59 -26.18 42.26
CA GLY A 57 0.53 -25.32 43.46
C GLY A 57 0.78 -23.81 43.33
N ALA A 58 -0.33 -23.05 43.17
CA ALA A 58 -0.62 -21.69 43.69
C ALA A 58 0.04 -20.41 43.08
N PRO A 59 -0.54 -19.20 43.25
CA PRO A 59 -1.95 -18.80 43.42
C PRO A 59 -2.47 -17.85 42.31
N ALA A 60 -3.79 -17.67 42.25
CA ALA A 60 -4.48 -16.81 41.29
C ALA A 60 -4.12 -15.32 41.49
N ALA A 61 -3.57 -14.70 40.44
CA ALA A 61 -3.55 -13.26 40.28
C ALA A 61 -4.79 -12.83 39.49
N ASN A 62 -5.60 -11.96 40.08
CA ASN A 62 -6.70 -11.26 39.43
C ASN A 62 -6.18 -10.59 38.15
N GLN A 63 -6.53 -11.14 36.99
CA GLN A 63 -6.49 -10.41 35.73
C GLN A 63 -7.87 -9.82 35.52
N THR A 64 -7.98 -8.53 35.80
CA THR A 64 -9.04 -7.70 35.22
C THR A 64 -9.01 -7.94 33.70
N PRO A 65 -10.15 -8.24 33.06
CA PRO A 65 -10.17 -8.37 31.61
C PRO A 65 -9.80 -7.01 31.04
N VAL A 66 -8.64 -6.91 30.38
CA VAL A 66 -8.34 -5.80 29.49
C VAL A 66 -9.27 -6.00 28.29
N THR A 67 -10.45 -5.39 28.36
CA THR A 67 -11.29 -5.20 27.20
C THR A 67 -10.50 -4.34 26.24
N ASN A 68 -10.06 -4.95 25.14
CA ASN A 68 -9.46 -4.23 24.03
C ASN A 68 -10.61 -3.49 23.32
N GLU A 69 -11.03 -2.36 23.89
CA GLU A 69 -11.89 -1.39 23.23
C GLU A 69 -11.07 -0.80 22.08
N ARG A 70 -11.24 -1.38 20.88
CA ARG A 70 -10.67 -0.82 19.66
C ARG A 70 -11.44 0.46 19.35
N ASP A 71 -10.70 1.56 19.36
CA ASP A 71 -11.11 2.94 19.15
C ASP A 71 -11.86 3.11 17.80
N ASP A 72 -13.02 3.80 17.84
CA ASP A 72 -13.94 4.05 16.72
C ASP A 72 -13.39 5.07 15.67
N SER A 73 -12.07 5.25 15.60
CA SER A 73 -11.38 6.31 14.84
C SER A 73 -11.23 6.07 13.33
N HIS A 74 -11.70 4.94 12.79
CA HIS A 74 -11.55 4.62 11.36
C HIS A 74 -12.36 5.52 10.41
N ALA A 75 -13.44 6.16 10.88
CA ALA A 75 -14.25 7.05 10.06
C ALA A 75 -13.57 8.42 9.82
N ASP A 76 -12.85 8.93 10.82
CA ASP A 76 -12.21 10.25 10.81
C ASP A 76 -10.96 10.28 9.91
N HIS A 77 -10.20 9.18 9.86
CA HIS A 77 -8.96 9.11 9.08
C HIS A 77 -9.16 9.14 7.56
N ARG A 78 -10.29 8.61 7.05
CA ARG A 78 -10.61 8.66 5.60
C ARG A 78 -11.17 10.00 5.18
N GLU A 79 -11.74 10.76 6.10
CA GLU A 79 -12.27 12.09 5.82
C GLU A 79 -11.17 13.05 5.37
N ARG A 80 -10.00 12.99 6.02
CA ARG A 80 -8.87 13.82 5.62
C ARG A 80 -8.38 13.54 4.20
N ALA A 81 -8.30 12.26 3.83
CA ALA A 81 -7.93 11.86 2.47
C ALA A 81 -8.93 12.40 1.43
N ARG A 82 -10.24 12.35 1.73
CA ARG A 82 -11.29 12.90 0.86
C ARG A 82 -11.18 14.40 0.70
N VAL A 83 -11.03 15.14 1.80
CA VAL A 83 -10.87 16.59 1.77
C VAL A 83 -9.66 17.01 0.93
N LEU A 84 -8.53 16.30 1.07
CA LEU A 84 -7.34 16.55 0.26
C LEU A 84 -7.56 16.22 -1.22
N ALA A 85 -8.17 15.07 -1.53
CA ALA A 85 -8.51 14.70 -2.91
C ALA A 85 -9.41 15.75 -3.57
N ASP A 86 -10.48 16.19 -2.90
CA ASP A 86 -11.40 17.21 -3.40
C ASP A 86 -10.71 18.57 -3.60
N THR A 87 -9.82 18.96 -2.67
CA THR A 87 -9.09 20.23 -2.74
C THR A 87 -8.15 20.30 -3.95
N TYR A 88 -7.59 19.17 -4.37
CA TYR A 88 -6.57 19.08 -5.41
C TYR A 88 -7.10 18.58 -6.76
N ALA A 89 -8.35 18.09 -6.81
CA ALA A 89 -8.99 17.49 -7.98
C ALA A 89 -8.88 18.32 -9.27
N GLU A 90 -8.90 19.65 -9.18
CA GLU A 90 -8.84 20.53 -10.36
C GLU A 90 -7.44 21.05 -10.70
N ARG A 91 -6.45 20.93 -9.81
CA ARG A 91 -5.15 21.61 -9.93
C ARG A 91 -3.98 20.65 -10.13
N ALA A 92 -3.96 19.59 -9.34
CA ALA A 92 -2.92 18.57 -9.37
C ALA A 92 -3.48 17.28 -8.72
N PRO A 93 -4.24 16.48 -9.48
CA PRO A 93 -5.07 15.38 -8.96
C PRO A 93 -4.30 14.26 -8.25
N THR A 94 -2.97 14.27 -8.33
CA THR A 94 -2.07 13.28 -7.72
C THR A 94 -1.13 13.86 -6.66
N GLU A 95 -1.01 15.20 -6.53
CA GLU A 95 -0.16 15.83 -5.51
C GLU A 95 -0.71 15.67 -4.09
N TRP A 96 -2.01 15.40 -3.94
CA TRP A 96 -2.62 15.21 -2.63
C TRP A 96 -2.11 13.95 -1.92
N PHE A 97 -1.64 12.93 -2.66
CA PHE A 97 -1.04 11.73 -2.08
C PHE A 97 0.22 12.09 -1.29
N ASP A 98 1.15 12.82 -1.91
CA ASP A 98 2.40 13.23 -1.27
C ASP A 98 2.13 14.09 -0.04
N ARG A 99 1.14 14.98 -0.12
CA ARG A 99 0.70 15.79 1.02
C ARG A 99 0.12 14.94 2.15
N LEU A 100 -0.70 13.93 1.85
CA LEU A 100 -1.23 13.04 2.89
C LEU A 100 -0.10 12.21 3.54
N TYR A 101 0.88 11.73 2.76
CA TYR A 101 2.06 11.05 3.29
C TYR A 101 2.90 11.99 4.19
N ALA A 102 3.12 13.23 3.76
CA ALA A 102 3.83 14.24 4.55
C ALA A 102 3.08 14.61 5.85
N GLU A 103 1.75 14.78 5.79
CA GLU A 103 0.93 14.98 6.99
C GLU A 103 0.97 13.75 7.94
N GLY A 104 1.17 12.55 7.38
CA GLY A 104 1.46 11.33 8.13
C GLY A 104 2.81 11.34 8.86
N ILE A 105 3.86 11.94 8.27
CA ILE A 105 5.20 12.13 8.91
C ILE A 105 5.05 12.96 10.18
N ASP A 106 4.33 14.08 10.08
CA ASP A 106 4.23 15.06 11.16
C ASP A 106 3.32 14.58 12.31
N GLY A 107 2.80 13.36 12.21
CA GLY A 107 1.81 12.78 13.13
C GLY A 107 0.47 13.51 13.10
N GLN A 108 0.23 14.32 12.07
CA GLN A 108 -0.98 15.13 11.90
C GLN A 108 -2.10 14.35 11.21
N SER A 109 -1.80 13.21 10.59
CA SER A 109 -2.77 12.33 9.93
C SER A 109 -2.43 10.85 10.10
N VAL A 110 -3.44 10.00 9.97
CA VAL A 110 -3.30 8.54 9.77
C VAL A 110 -3.50 8.27 8.29
N ILE A 111 -2.59 7.53 7.68
CA ILE A 111 -2.72 7.12 6.28
C ILE A 111 -3.66 5.90 6.27
N PRO A 112 -4.91 6.02 5.76
CA PRO A 112 -5.98 5.08 6.06
C PRO A 112 -5.87 3.73 5.33
N TRP A 113 -4.89 3.59 4.43
CA TRP A 113 -4.57 2.35 3.71
C TRP A 113 -3.26 1.70 4.16
N VAL A 114 -2.66 2.20 5.26
CA VAL A 114 -1.42 1.66 5.82
C VAL A 114 -1.75 0.83 7.05
N ASP A 115 -1.67 -0.49 6.88
CA ASP A 115 -1.85 -1.46 7.98
C ASP A 115 -0.52 -1.90 8.61
N LEU A 116 0.62 -1.51 7.99
CA LEU A 116 1.98 -1.94 8.36
C LEU A 116 2.17 -3.47 8.34
N ASP A 117 1.41 -4.11 7.44
CA ASP A 117 1.43 -5.52 7.14
C ASP A 117 1.11 -5.67 5.65
N PRO A 118 1.60 -6.72 4.96
CA PRO A 118 1.21 -7.00 3.60
C PRO A 118 -0.30 -7.18 3.48
N ASN A 119 -0.87 -6.81 2.34
CA ASN A 119 -2.29 -6.97 2.09
C ASN A 119 -2.67 -8.46 2.24
N PRO A 120 -3.57 -8.83 3.15
CA PRO A 120 -3.91 -10.22 3.38
C PRO A 120 -4.53 -10.89 2.13
N ASN A 121 -5.16 -10.10 1.27
CA ASN A 121 -5.72 -10.58 0.00
C ASN A 121 -4.63 -10.92 -1.04
N LEU A 122 -3.46 -10.27 -0.95
CA LEU A 122 -2.28 -10.61 -1.73
C LEU A 122 -1.66 -11.90 -1.20
N VAL A 123 -1.40 -11.96 0.12
CA VAL A 123 -0.78 -13.11 0.78
C VAL A 123 -1.59 -14.38 0.53
N ASP A 124 -2.90 -14.32 0.77
CA ASP A 124 -3.82 -15.44 0.54
C ASP A 124 -3.78 -15.94 -0.91
N TRP A 125 -3.72 -15.03 -1.89
CA TRP A 125 -3.61 -15.43 -3.30
C TRP A 125 -2.25 -16.04 -3.62
N LEU A 126 -1.15 -15.44 -3.12
CA LEU A 126 0.21 -15.95 -3.33
C LEU A 126 0.43 -17.33 -2.70
N ASP A 127 -0.25 -17.64 -1.60
CA ASP A 127 -0.20 -18.97 -0.95
C ASP A 127 -0.86 -20.06 -1.79
N GLN A 128 -1.84 -19.69 -2.61
CA GLN A 128 -2.60 -20.61 -3.45
C GLN A 128 -2.07 -20.66 -4.88
N ALA A 129 -1.47 -19.57 -5.35
CA ALA A 129 -0.98 -19.45 -6.71
C ALA A 129 0.21 -20.38 -6.95
N ALA A 130 0.14 -21.17 -8.01
CA ALA A 130 1.24 -22.04 -8.45
C ALA A 130 2.33 -21.24 -9.19
N LEU A 131 2.85 -20.18 -8.57
CA LEU A 131 3.93 -19.36 -9.09
C LEU A 131 5.30 -19.95 -8.73
N SER A 132 6.30 -19.69 -9.57
CA SER A 132 7.70 -20.03 -9.32
C SER A 132 8.52 -18.74 -9.17
N PRO A 133 8.30 -17.96 -8.09
CA PRO A 133 8.71 -16.55 -7.99
C PRO A 133 10.22 -16.31 -8.07
N SER A 134 11.04 -17.32 -7.75
CA SER A 134 12.50 -17.19 -7.74
C SER A 134 13.05 -16.68 -9.07
N GLY A 135 13.63 -15.47 -9.05
CA GLY A 135 14.23 -14.83 -10.21
C GLY A 135 13.23 -14.26 -11.23
N GLN A 136 11.93 -14.30 -10.93
CA GLN A 136 10.91 -13.61 -11.74
C GLN A 136 10.86 -12.13 -11.38
N ARG A 137 10.63 -11.27 -12.38
CA ARG A 137 10.53 -9.83 -12.18
C ARG A 137 9.11 -9.46 -11.79
N ALA A 138 8.96 -8.76 -10.66
CA ALA A 138 7.68 -8.23 -10.21
C ALA A 138 7.65 -6.69 -10.27
N LEU A 139 6.48 -6.13 -10.59
CA LEU A 139 6.20 -4.70 -10.48
C LEU A 139 5.05 -4.45 -9.50
N LYS A 140 5.27 -3.61 -8.48
CA LYS A 140 4.18 -3.05 -7.66
C LYS A 140 3.85 -1.64 -8.14
N VAL A 141 2.61 -1.45 -8.60
CA VAL A 141 2.04 -0.15 -8.96
C VAL A 141 1.53 0.54 -7.68
N GLY A 142 2.00 1.76 -7.42
CA GLY A 142 1.66 2.54 -6.22
C GLY A 142 2.04 1.79 -4.94
N CYS A 143 3.32 1.79 -4.60
CA CYS A 143 3.83 0.97 -3.51
C CYS A 143 3.52 1.51 -2.11
N GLY A 144 3.09 2.77 -1.99
CA GLY A 144 2.85 3.40 -0.71
C GLY A 144 4.06 3.22 0.21
N LEU A 145 3.86 2.57 1.36
CA LEU A 145 4.93 2.38 2.34
C LEU A 145 5.70 1.06 2.20
N GLY A 146 5.40 0.22 1.20
CA GLY A 146 6.26 -0.91 0.80
C GLY A 146 5.94 -2.27 1.40
N ASP A 147 4.88 -2.44 2.21
CA ASP A 147 4.60 -3.74 2.86
C ASP A 147 4.34 -4.87 1.85
N ASP A 148 3.50 -4.64 0.84
CA ASP A 148 3.28 -5.58 -0.28
C ASP A 148 4.57 -5.87 -1.07
N VAL A 149 5.49 -4.89 -1.12
CA VAL A 149 6.75 -5.01 -1.87
C VAL A 149 7.70 -5.98 -1.17
N GLU A 150 7.81 -5.85 0.16
CA GLU A 150 8.66 -6.75 0.94
C GLU A 150 8.14 -8.18 0.96
N GLU A 151 6.81 -8.38 1.01
CA GLU A 151 6.22 -9.73 0.85
C GLU A 151 6.63 -10.36 -0.49
N LEU A 152 6.58 -9.60 -1.59
CA LEU A 152 7.02 -10.11 -2.90
C LEU A 152 8.54 -10.41 -2.91
N CYS A 153 9.36 -9.59 -2.26
CA CYS A 153 10.79 -9.87 -2.11
C CYS A 153 11.05 -11.14 -1.28
N GLU A 154 10.33 -11.33 -0.18
CA GLU A 154 10.43 -12.53 0.67
C GLU A 154 10.01 -13.81 -0.07
N ARG A 155 9.07 -13.70 -1.01
CA ARG A 155 8.69 -14.79 -1.93
C ARG A 155 9.76 -15.07 -2.99
N GLY A 156 10.76 -14.21 -3.16
CA GLY A 156 11.91 -14.40 -4.05
C GLY A 156 11.79 -13.70 -5.41
N PHE A 157 10.84 -12.77 -5.57
CA PHE A 157 10.77 -11.93 -6.77
C PHE A 157 11.90 -10.89 -6.81
N GLU A 158 12.31 -10.52 -8.03
CA GLU A 158 13.08 -9.31 -8.29
C GLU A 158 12.11 -8.12 -8.44
N VAL A 159 11.86 -7.42 -7.33
CA VAL A 159 10.78 -6.42 -7.28
C VAL A 159 11.26 -5.03 -7.68
N THR A 160 10.56 -4.43 -8.64
CA THR A 160 10.54 -2.98 -8.85
C THR A 160 9.24 -2.43 -8.28
N ALA A 161 9.30 -1.31 -7.59
CA ALA A 161 8.15 -0.69 -6.96
C ALA A 161 8.20 0.81 -7.18
N PHE A 162 7.04 1.42 -7.46
CA PHE A 162 6.99 2.86 -7.65
C PHE A 162 5.76 3.50 -7.04
N ASP A 163 5.92 4.76 -6.69
CA ASP A 163 4.86 5.65 -6.24
C ASP A 163 5.11 7.04 -6.84
N ILE A 164 4.05 7.81 -7.03
CA ILE A 164 4.18 9.19 -7.51
C ILE A 164 4.72 10.10 -6.40
N SER A 165 4.53 9.73 -5.13
CA SER A 165 5.01 10.47 -3.96
C SER A 165 6.49 10.20 -3.68
N PRO A 166 7.37 11.23 -3.76
CA PRO A 166 8.73 11.14 -3.25
C PRO A 166 8.78 10.75 -1.77
N THR A 167 7.84 11.25 -0.96
CA THR A 167 7.77 10.93 0.47
C THR A 167 7.50 9.44 0.71
N ALA A 168 6.58 8.82 -0.02
CA ALA A 168 6.31 7.39 0.11
C ALA A 168 7.55 6.53 -0.19
N ILE A 169 8.33 6.92 -1.20
CA ILE A 169 9.58 6.24 -1.58
C ILE A 169 10.69 6.43 -0.54
N GLU A 170 10.79 7.61 0.06
CA GLU A 170 11.70 7.85 1.18
C GLU A 170 11.35 6.93 2.37
N TRP A 171 10.06 6.82 2.70
CA TRP A 171 9.60 5.92 3.77
C TRP A 171 9.92 4.46 3.51
N CYS A 172 9.72 3.98 2.28
CA CYS A 172 10.09 2.60 1.93
C CYS A 172 11.57 2.33 2.25
N ARG A 173 12.46 3.26 1.88
CA ARG A 173 13.91 3.15 2.12
C ARG A 173 14.27 3.22 3.60
N GLU A 174 13.56 4.03 4.38
CA GLU A 174 13.79 4.14 5.83
C GLU A 174 13.25 2.93 6.61
N ARG A 175 12.07 2.43 6.24
CA ARG A 175 11.42 1.28 6.87
C ARG A 175 12.16 -0.02 6.52
N PHE A 176 12.64 -0.14 5.29
CA PHE A 176 13.27 -1.35 4.76
C PHE A 176 14.68 -1.06 4.21
N PRO A 177 15.65 -0.66 5.05
CA PRO A 177 16.99 -0.25 4.62
C PRO A 177 17.81 -1.39 3.99
N ASN A 178 17.40 -2.65 4.20
CA ASN A 178 18.03 -3.84 3.65
C ASN A 178 17.19 -4.50 2.55
N SER A 179 16.14 -3.82 2.07
CA SER A 179 15.28 -4.35 1.00
C SER A 179 16.10 -4.66 -0.26
N SER A 180 15.76 -5.76 -0.93
CA SER A 180 16.24 -6.07 -2.28
C SER A 180 15.45 -5.35 -3.38
N ALA A 181 14.34 -4.69 -3.05
CA ALA A 181 13.48 -4.03 -4.03
C ALA A 181 14.12 -2.74 -4.58
N THR A 182 13.80 -2.44 -5.83
CA THR A 182 14.10 -1.15 -6.45
C THR A 182 12.92 -0.19 -6.30
N TYR A 183 12.99 0.71 -5.33
CA TYR A 183 12.00 1.77 -5.10
C TYR A 183 12.29 3.03 -5.94
N ARG A 184 11.32 3.45 -6.78
CA ARG A 184 11.43 4.63 -7.65
C ARG A 184 10.26 5.59 -7.50
N VAL A 185 10.56 6.89 -7.52
CA VAL A 185 9.53 7.90 -7.78
C VAL A 185 9.23 7.86 -9.27
N ALA A 186 7.98 7.60 -9.64
CA ALA A 186 7.55 7.59 -11.04
C ALA A 186 6.05 7.90 -11.15
N ASP A 187 5.67 8.52 -12.26
CA ASP A 187 4.28 8.66 -12.66
C ASP A 187 3.88 7.43 -13.50
N LEU A 188 2.72 6.84 -13.19
CA LEU A 188 2.13 5.74 -13.96
C LEU A 188 1.93 6.10 -15.44
N PHE A 189 1.57 7.35 -15.72
CA PHE A 189 1.28 7.84 -17.07
C PHE A 189 2.55 8.18 -17.87
N GLU A 190 3.68 8.33 -17.18
CA GLU A 190 5.01 8.60 -17.77
C GLU A 190 6.03 7.52 -17.37
N ALA A 191 5.57 6.27 -17.28
CA ALA A 191 6.40 5.17 -16.85
C ALA A 191 7.62 4.95 -17.77
N PRO A 192 8.78 4.54 -17.23
CA PRO A 192 9.98 4.27 -18.02
C PRO A 192 9.75 3.27 -19.15
N ALA A 193 10.31 3.55 -20.33
CA ALA A 193 10.11 2.72 -21.53
C ALA A 193 10.58 1.26 -21.35
N ASP A 194 11.57 1.01 -20.49
CA ASP A 194 12.10 -0.32 -20.17
C ASP A 194 11.17 -1.15 -19.25
N TRP A 195 10.08 -0.58 -18.77
CA TRP A 195 9.04 -1.27 -17.99
C TRP A 195 7.95 -1.88 -18.86
N HIS A 196 7.87 -1.48 -20.12
CA HIS A 196 6.91 -2.01 -21.08
C HIS A 196 7.19 -3.49 -21.30
N ARG A 197 6.17 -4.34 -21.09
CA ARG A 197 6.23 -5.79 -21.31
C ARG A 197 7.39 -6.47 -20.58
N ALA A 198 7.74 -5.99 -19.40
CA ALA A 198 9.00 -6.33 -18.75
C ALA A 198 8.85 -7.26 -17.53
N PHE A 199 7.64 -7.38 -16.96
CA PHE A 199 7.44 -8.04 -15.68
C PHE A 199 6.64 -9.34 -15.82
N ASP A 200 7.12 -10.39 -15.15
CA ASP A 200 6.45 -11.67 -15.02
C ASP A 200 5.19 -11.55 -14.15
N PHE A 201 5.23 -10.71 -13.12
CA PHE A 201 4.13 -10.44 -12.21
C PHE A 201 3.94 -8.93 -12.03
N VAL A 202 2.71 -8.45 -12.18
CA VAL A 202 2.35 -7.06 -11.89
C VAL A 202 1.27 -7.08 -10.82
N LEU A 203 1.47 -6.30 -9.76
CA LEU A 203 0.50 -6.11 -8.70
C LEU A 203 -0.06 -4.69 -8.77
N GLU A 204 -1.36 -4.61 -9.06
CA GLU A 204 -2.18 -3.42 -8.83
C GLU A 204 -3.10 -3.72 -7.65
N SER A 205 -2.84 -3.05 -6.52
CA SER A 205 -3.69 -3.15 -5.34
C SER A 205 -4.01 -1.74 -4.86
N TYR A 206 -5.30 -1.44 -4.82
CA TYR A 206 -5.86 -0.20 -4.27
C TYR A 206 -5.49 1.10 -5.00
N ILE A 207 -5.01 1.05 -6.24
CA ILE A 207 -4.64 2.24 -7.01
C ILE A 207 -5.82 2.71 -7.87
N LEU A 208 -6.45 1.83 -8.63
CA LEU A 208 -7.55 2.22 -9.52
C LEU A 208 -8.74 2.83 -8.74
N GLN A 209 -9.02 2.32 -7.54
CA GLN A 209 -10.09 2.81 -6.66
C GLN A 209 -9.82 4.16 -5.99
N VAL A 210 -8.61 4.71 -6.13
CA VAL A 210 -8.27 6.07 -5.63
C VAL A 210 -8.05 7.08 -6.74
N LEU A 211 -8.16 6.65 -8.00
CA LEU A 211 -8.14 7.53 -9.16
C LEU A 211 -9.57 8.00 -9.50
N PRO A 212 -9.76 9.28 -9.88
CA PRO A 212 -11.02 9.73 -10.41
C PRO A 212 -11.36 9.01 -11.73
N PRO A 213 -12.63 9.00 -12.16
CA PRO A 213 -13.08 8.13 -13.26
C PRO A 213 -12.32 8.30 -14.59
N ALA A 214 -11.90 9.52 -14.93
CA ALA A 214 -11.16 9.79 -16.16
C ALA A 214 -9.74 9.20 -16.10
N GLU A 215 -8.98 9.50 -15.05
CA GLU A 215 -7.63 8.96 -14.86
C GLU A 215 -7.63 7.44 -14.67
N ARG A 216 -8.67 6.89 -14.03
CA ARG A 216 -8.83 5.44 -13.85
C ARG A 216 -8.87 4.70 -15.19
N ALA A 217 -9.66 5.19 -16.14
CA ALA A 217 -9.74 4.59 -17.48
C ALA A 217 -8.40 4.68 -18.22
N GLU A 218 -7.69 5.80 -18.05
CA GLU A 218 -6.37 6.00 -18.66
C GLU A 218 -5.28 5.14 -18.01
N ALA A 219 -5.39 4.85 -16.71
CA ALA A 219 -4.40 4.08 -15.93
C ALA A 219 -4.38 2.58 -16.29
N ILE A 220 -5.51 2.02 -16.72
CA ILE A 220 -5.64 0.59 -17.03
C ILE A 220 -4.69 0.18 -18.16
N ARG A 221 -4.54 1.01 -19.20
CA ARG A 221 -3.66 0.74 -20.34
C ARG A 221 -2.18 0.58 -19.94
N PRO A 222 -1.51 1.53 -19.26
CA PRO A 222 -0.12 1.38 -18.87
C PRO A 222 0.08 0.22 -17.87
N ILE A 223 -0.83 0.02 -16.92
CA ILE A 223 -0.76 -1.13 -15.99
C ILE A 223 -0.78 -2.45 -16.76
N ALA A 224 -1.69 -2.58 -17.73
CA ALA A 224 -1.74 -3.75 -18.61
C ALA A 224 -0.45 -3.91 -19.43
N ASP A 225 0.20 -2.80 -19.79
CA ASP A 225 1.39 -2.78 -20.65
C ASP A 225 2.65 -3.32 -19.96
N PHE A 226 2.76 -3.17 -18.64
CA PHE A 226 3.89 -3.69 -17.86
C PHE A 226 4.01 -5.22 -17.90
N VAL A 227 2.89 -5.92 -18.05
CA VAL A 227 2.84 -7.40 -18.07
C VAL A 227 3.51 -7.92 -19.32
N ARG A 228 4.56 -8.72 -19.19
CA ARG A 228 5.25 -9.35 -20.33
C ARG A 228 4.40 -10.47 -20.95
N PRO A 229 4.70 -10.91 -22.19
CA PRO A 229 4.09 -12.13 -22.74
C PRO A 229 4.29 -13.34 -21.82
N GLY A 230 3.19 -13.99 -21.43
CA GLY A 230 3.17 -15.08 -20.45
C GLY A 230 3.23 -14.65 -18.99
N GLY A 231 3.21 -13.35 -18.70
CA GLY A 231 3.15 -12.80 -17.34
C GLY A 231 1.71 -12.68 -16.82
N THR A 232 1.60 -12.37 -15.53
CA THR A 232 0.34 -12.25 -14.79
C THR A 232 0.19 -10.85 -14.19
N LEU A 233 -1.03 -10.30 -14.24
CA LEU A 233 -1.46 -9.14 -13.46
C LEU A 233 -2.43 -9.62 -12.38
N LEU A 234 -2.19 -9.22 -11.13
CA LEU A 234 -3.16 -9.35 -10.05
C LEU A 234 -3.74 -7.97 -9.71
N VAL A 235 -5.06 -7.88 -9.70
CA VAL A 235 -5.85 -6.70 -9.36
C VAL A 235 -6.60 -6.98 -8.05
N ILE A 236 -6.46 -6.09 -7.06
CA ILE A 236 -7.19 -6.16 -5.79
C ILE A 236 -7.85 -4.80 -5.52
N THR A 237 -9.17 -4.79 -5.43
CA THR A 237 -9.97 -3.56 -5.33
C THR A 237 -11.25 -3.77 -4.51
N ARG A 238 -11.89 -2.68 -4.09
CA ARG A 238 -13.26 -2.69 -3.58
C ARG A 238 -14.22 -2.95 -4.73
N GLY A 239 -15.23 -3.78 -4.48
CA GLY A 239 -16.25 -4.17 -5.44
C GLY A 239 -17.61 -3.51 -5.18
N ARG A 240 -18.34 -3.20 -6.25
CA ARG A 240 -19.76 -2.83 -6.21
C ARG A 240 -20.51 -3.41 -7.40
N ASP A 241 -21.84 -3.48 -7.25
CA ASP A 241 -22.72 -3.80 -8.36
C ASP A 241 -22.79 -2.65 -9.37
N PRO A 242 -23.06 -2.93 -10.67
CA PRO A 242 -23.18 -1.89 -11.70
C PRO A 242 -24.22 -0.83 -11.38
N ASP A 243 -25.37 -1.25 -10.83
CA ASP A 243 -26.51 -0.39 -10.48
C ASP A 243 -26.33 0.34 -9.15
N ALA A 244 -25.30 -0.01 -8.37
CA ALA A 244 -24.99 0.69 -7.12
C ALA A 244 -24.32 2.03 -7.42
N PRO A 245 -24.57 3.08 -6.61
CA PRO A 245 -23.83 4.34 -6.74
C PRO A 245 -22.32 4.09 -6.55
N GLU A 246 -21.48 4.90 -7.21
CA GLU A 246 -20.02 4.79 -7.09
C GLU A 246 -19.53 5.05 -5.66
N GLY A 247 -20.30 5.76 -4.84
CA GLY A 247 -19.97 6.02 -3.44
C GLY A 247 -18.86 7.07 -3.29
N GLU A 248 -18.04 6.88 -2.27
CA GLU A 248 -16.98 7.82 -1.88
C GLU A 248 -15.60 7.18 -2.01
N LEU A 249 -14.55 8.01 -2.05
CA LEU A 249 -13.16 7.57 -2.01
C LEU A 249 -12.89 6.68 -0.76
N PRO A 250 -12.19 5.53 -0.92
CA PRO A 250 -11.82 4.89 -2.19
C PRO A 250 -13.04 4.31 -2.90
N TRP A 251 -13.23 4.69 -4.17
CA TRP A 251 -14.39 4.39 -5.00
C TRP A 251 -14.44 2.91 -5.39
N PRO A 252 -15.42 2.13 -4.90
CA PRO A 252 -15.60 0.75 -5.34
C PRO A 252 -15.83 0.63 -6.85
N LEU A 253 -15.19 -0.36 -7.46
CA LEU A 253 -15.22 -0.60 -8.89
C LEU A 253 -16.30 -1.61 -9.26
N THR A 254 -16.78 -1.55 -10.49
CA THR A 254 -17.61 -2.61 -11.07
C THR A 254 -16.73 -3.69 -11.68
N GLU A 255 -17.25 -4.91 -11.80
CA GLU A 255 -16.56 -5.97 -12.55
C GLU A 255 -16.27 -5.52 -13.99
N GLU A 256 -17.17 -4.78 -14.63
CA GLU A 256 -16.97 -4.21 -15.97
C GLU A 256 -15.71 -3.33 -16.03
N THR A 257 -15.49 -2.49 -15.01
CA THR A 257 -14.29 -1.65 -14.93
C THR A 257 -13.03 -2.50 -14.79
N VAL A 258 -13.04 -3.51 -13.92
CA VAL A 258 -11.90 -4.44 -13.74
C VAL A 258 -11.62 -5.20 -15.04
N ARG A 259 -12.65 -5.61 -15.78
CA ARG A 259 -12.51 -6.33 -17.06
C ARG A 259 -11.96 -5.49 -18.21
N GLN A 260 -11.84 -4.17 -18.08
CA GLN A 260 -11.25 -3.33 -19.13
C GLN A 260 -9.80 -3.71 -19.46
N PHE A 261 -9.08 -4.40 -18.55
CA PHE A 261 -7.80 -5.01 -18.84
C PHE A 261 -7.83 -5.97 -20.05
N GLU A 262 -8.97 -6.61 -20.33
CA GLU A 262 -9.16 -7.51 -21.47
C GLU A 262 -9.01 -6.78 -22.82
N ALA A 263 -9.45 -5.52 -22.89
CA ALA A 263 -9.29 -4.68 -24.06
C ALA A 263 -7.81 -4.31 -24.35
N HIS A 264 -6.91 -4.59 -23.42
CA HIS A 264 -5.47 -4.29 -23.51
C HIS A 264 -4.60 -5.55 -23.62
N GLY A 265 -5.18 -6.63 -24.14
CA GLY A 265 -4.47 -7.86 -24.51
C GLY A 265 -4.08 -8.74 -23.32
N LEU A 266 -4.84 -8.64 -22.24
CA LEU A 266 -4.81 -9.59 -21.15
C LEU A 266 -6.07 -10.47 -21.22
N ASP A 267 -5.99 -11.71 -20.77
CA ASP A 267 -7.13 -12.61 -20.64
C ASP A 267 -7.44 -12.78 -19.16
N LEU A 268 -8.71 -12.69 -18.76
CA LEU A 268 -9.09 -13.01 -17.39
C LEU A 268 -8.86 -14.51 -17.14
N VAL A 269 -8.06 -14.83 -16.13
CA VAL A 269 -7.78 -16.20 -15.69
C VAL A 269 -8.66 -16.58 -14.50
N GLU A 270 -8.80 -15.66 -13.55
CA GLU A 270 -9.53 -15.89 -12.31
C GLU A 270 -10.19 -14.58 -11.86
N PHE A 271 -11.42 -14.68 -11.36
CA PHE A 271 -12.14 -13.57 -10.75
C PHE A 271 -12.88 -14.06 -9.51
N GLU A 272 -12.65 -13.38 -8.40
CA GLU A 272 -13.26 -13.63 -7.12
C GLU A 272 -14.00 -12.38 -6.64
N ASP A 273 -15.24 -12.58 -6.20
CA ASP A 273 -16.09 -11.59 -5.56
C ASP A 273 -16.43 -12.09 -4.16
N TYR A 274 -15.92 -11.41 -3.15
CA TYR A 274 -16.03 -11.84 -1.76
C TYR A 274 -16.14 -10.65 -0.82
N VAL A 275 -16.53 -10.93 0.42
CA VAL A 275 -16.53 -9.96 1.51
C VAL A 275 -15.38 -10.31 2.43
N ASP A 276 -14.50 -9.36 2.68
CA ASP A 276 -13.35 -9.58 3.55
C ASP A 276 -13.73 -9.59 5.04
N GLY A 277 -12.74 -9.91 5.88
CA GLY A 277 -12.89 -9.96 7.33
C GLY A 277 -12.73 -8.60 8.03
N GLU A 278 -12.71 -7.48 7.29
CA GLU A 278 -12.62 -6.16 7.91
C GLU A 278 -13.87 -5.85 8.74
N ASN A 279 -13.77 -4.85 9.63
CA ASN A 279 -14.90 -4.34 10.38
C ASN A 279 -15.03 -2.82 10.17
N PRO A 280 -16.04 -2.33 9.43
CA PRO A 280 -17.10 -3.11 8.77
C PRO A 280 -16.56 -3.95 7.59
N PRO A 281 -17.23 -5.05 7.22
CA PRO A 281 -16.81 -5.90 6.12
C PRO A 281 -16.83 -5.13 4.80
N VAL A 282 -15.83 -5.35 3.96
CA VAL A 282 -15.72 -4.69 2.65
C VAL A 282 -15.85 -5.73 1.55
N ARG A 283 -16.73 -5.47 0.57
CA ARG A 283 -16.79 -6.26 -0.65
C ARG A 283 -15.55 -5.99 -1.49
N ARG A 284 -14.86 -7.04 -1.91
CA ARG A 284 -13.61 -7.00 -2.67
C ARG A 284 -13.77 -7.77 -3.97
N PHE A 285 -13.09 -7.27 -5.00
CA PHE A 285 -12.77 -8.05 -6.18
C PHE A 285 -11.29 -8.36 -6.19
N ARG A 286 -10.96 -9.62 -6.46
CA ARG A 286 -9.62 -10.09 -6.76
C ARG A 286 -9.64 -10.73 -8.14
N ALA A 287 -8.85 -10.20 -9.06
CA ALA A 287 -8.84 -10.65 -10.45
C ALA A 287 -7.40 -10.90 -10.93
N ALA A 288 -7.15 -12.11 -11.44
CA ALA A 288 -5.89 -12.46 -12.07
C ALA A 288 -6.07 -12.48 -13.58
N PHE A 289 -5.18 -11.79 -14.29
CA PHE A 289 -5.15 -11.73 -15.74
C PHE A 289 -3.82 -12.26 -16.27
N GLY A 290 -3.87 -13.05 -17.34
CA GLY A 290 -2.68 -13.56 -18.03
C GLY A 290 -2.46 -12.83 -19.35
N ARG A 291 -1.22 -12.54 -19.69
CA ARG A 291 -0.90 -12.13 -21.07
C ARG A 291 -0.57 -13.36 -21.91
N PRO A 292 -1.21 -13.55 -23.08
CA PRO A 292 -0.79 -14.59 -24.01
C PRO A 292 0.71 -14.50 -24.32
N ARG A 293 1.39 -15.65 -24.31
CA ARG A 293 2.70 -15.74 -24.96
C ARG A 293 2.43 -15.48 -26.45
N GLY A 294 3.02 -14.43 -27.02
CA GLY A 294 2.90 -14.18 -28.45
C GLY A 294 3.25 -15.48 -29.19
N MET A 295 2.57 -15.77 -30.30
CA MET A 295 3.05 -16.86 -31.16
C MET A 295 4.42 -16.43 -31.66
N ASP A 296 5.47 -17.06 -31.14
CA ASP A 296 6.82 -16.90 -31.66
C ASP A 296 6.71 -17.15 -33.15
N GLY A 297 6.95 -16.10 -33.94
CA GLY A 297 7.01 -16.18 -35.39
C GLY A 297 8.18 -17.06 -35.77
N GLY A 298 7.98 -18.36 -35.74
CA GLY A 298 8.88 -19.35 -36.31
C GLY A 298 8.97 -19.10 -37.81
N SER A 299 10.09 -18.56 -38.24
CA SER A 299 10.59 -18.61 -39.62
C SER A 299 12.08 -18.89 -39.58
#